data_AF-A0A8J3N7E6-F1
#
_entry.id   AF-A0A8J3N7E6-F1
#
_cell.length_a   1.000
_cell.length_b   1.000
_cell.length_c   1.000
_cell.angle_alpha   90.00
_cell.angle_beta   90.00
_cell.angle_gamma   90.00
#
_symmetry.space_group_name_H-M   'P 1'
#
loop_
_entity.id
_entity.type
_entity.pdbx_description
1 polymer ?
#
loop_
_entity_poly.entity_id
_entity_poly.type
_entity_poly.pdbx_seq_one_letter_code
_entity_poly.pdbx_strand_id
1 'polypeptide(L)'
;MRKKTSSPKKGCRTFLWMSSICLLGSLLAHLLFPEGENLLSLSLLPFLSAPGSRTSFFYGENIDMSQVLPTSQHYVVNSQGQDLIDIAATLGITLVRLTNGARSIDNDEDSLYTKAQWGQVLGKMQRKGIKAIILIETASHNPEHYTFAMQPVYLQLVRAYIKSGVFAHPNVYAVDIKNEPLLTDANIALLEQAHHLIQNAYPHLKQTVGWWAGPTPTTDPYDPTTFNWSDGAAGRKLDPIVDFYSLHLYGLTSSPFGVTLGATVKTKLFFSQVEHGLQTKKPLLLEEFGEANGEAVSDQNTIGSPQLQAAIYQGVYQALQDMHNSQIIGALAFDFFSRTQYHDAWAIIKNRGDYRFPAASVLQAYALGTKEPTLQQVSMIQNTLLENDDKSKTKQVQRYSRLGLKLRLESGTNYTLAESTPGIVQPIDPLHYDPSSDTYIALYWSAHQGRVTLRILPTNNCISCLIEKIPAYTVTILVTTPP
;
A
#
# COMPACT_ATOMS: atom_id res chain seq x y z
N MET A 1 -18.35 72.55 22.98
CA MET A 1 -17.95 71.40 22.13
C MET A 1 -16.66 70.80 22.67
N ARG A 2 -16.70 69.60 23.28
CA ARG A 2 -15.50 68.83 23.66
C ARG A 2 -15.48 67.54 22.83
N LYS A 3 -14.47 67.38 21.98
CA LYS A 3 -14.19 66.15 21.22
C LYS A 3 -13.72 65.06 22.19
N LYS A 4 -14.37 63.88 22.18
CA LYS A 4 -13.83 62.63 22.74
C LYS A 4 -12.94 61.98 21.68
N THR A 5 -11.67 61.77 22.00
CA THR A 5 -10.74 60.92 21.22
C THR A 5 -10.83 59.48 21.73
N SER A 6 -11.06 58.54 20.82
CA SER A 6 -11.12 57.09 21.10
C SER A 6 -9.71 56.50 21.18
N SER A 7 -9.41 55.78 22.26
CA SER A 7 -8.16 55.03 22.44
C SER A 7 -8.08 53.80 21.50
N PRO A 8 -6.92 53.50 20.90
CA PRO A 8 -6.77 52.30 20.07
C PRO A 8 -6.75 51.02 20.92
N LYS A 9 -7.43 49.98 20.40
CA LYS A 9 -7.64 48.67 21.04
C LYS A 9 -6.31 47.96 21.30
N LYS A 10 -6.00 47.71 22.59
CA LYS A 10 -4.77 47.04 23.07
C LYS A 10 -4.55 45.63 22.50
N GLY A 11 -5.57 44.94 22.00
CA GLY A 11 -5.46 43.56 21.50
C GLY A 11 -4.66 43.39 20.20
N CYS A 12 -4.56 44.42 19.36
CA CYS A 12 -3.86 44.31 18.07
C CYS A 12 -2.32 44.31 18.24
N ARG A 13 -1.81 44.99 19.28
CA ARG A 13 -0.37 45.08 19.56
C ARG A 13 0.19 43.80 20.15
N THR A 14 -0.57 43.09 20.97
CA THR A 14 -0.16 41.81 21.56
C THR A 14 -0.08 40.69 20.51
N PHE A 15 -1.01 40.70 19.54
CA PHE A 15 -1.01 39.72 18.45
C PHE A 15 0.19 39.89 17.51
N LEU A 16 0.49 41.14 17.13
CA LEU A 16 1.67 41.45 16.32
C LEU A 16 2.99 41.07 17.03
N TRP A 17 3.07 41.31 18.34
CA TRP A 17 4.25 40.94 19.13
C TRP A 17 4.47 39.43 19.22
N MET A 18 3.40 38.66 19.44
CA MET A 18 3.46 37.19 19.46
C MET A 18 3.89 36.62 18.11
N SER A 19 3.35 37.15 17.00
CA SER A 19 3.74 36.71 15.66
C SER A 19 5.21 36.99 15.34
N SER A 20 5.74 38.14 15.78
CA SER A 20 7.14 38.50 15.55
C SER A 20 8.11 37.63 16.37
N ILE A 21 7.75 37.27 17.60
CA ILE A 21 8.57 36.36 18.43
C ILE A 21 8.62 34.95 17.83
N CYS A 22 7.48 34.43 17.35
CA CYS A 22 7.46 33.12 16.69
C CYS A 22 8.30 33.12 15.41
N LEU A 23 8.20 34.16 14.58
CA LEU A 23 9.02 34.33 13.37
C LEU A 23 10.51 34.41 13.68
N LEU A 24 10.90 35.17 14.71
CA LEU A 24 12.30 35.26 15.15
C LEU A 24 12.81 33.94 15.73
N GLY A 25 11.98 33.21 16.48
CA GLY A 25 12.32 31.88 17.00
C GLY A 25 12.55 30.86 15.89
N SER A 26 11.70 30.85 14.87
CA SER A 26 11.87 30.02 13.67
C SER A 26 13.13 30.39 12.90
N LEU A 27 13.43 31.68 12.74
CA LEU A 27 14.64 32.16 12.04
C LEU A 27 15.92 31.80 12.81
N LEU A 28 15.92 31.90 14.15
CA LEU A 28 17.06 31.55 14.98
C LEU A 28 17.32 30.03 14.98
N ALA A 29 16.26 29.22 15.02
CA ALA A 29 16.36 27.77 14.91
C ALA A 29 16.92 27.35 13.54
N HIS A 30 16.55 28.05 12.47
CA HIS A 30 17.05 27.82 11.11
C HIS A 30 18.55 28.11 10.95
N LEU A 31 19.03 29.18 11.60
CA LEU A 31 20.45 29.54 11.60
C LEU A 31 21.33 28.60 12.45
N LEU A 32 20.76 27.98 13.48
CA LEU A 32 21.51 27.14 14.43
C LEU A 32 21.47 25.65 14.06
N PHE A 33 20.48 25.20 13.29
CA PHE A 33 20.29 23.79 12.90
C PHE A 33 19.89 23.67 11.42
N PRO A 34 20.81 23.95 10.47
CA PRO A 34 20.52 23.94 9.03
C PRO A 34 20.16 22.54 8.48
N GLU A 35 20.42 21.47 9.22
CA GLU A 35 20.04 20.10 8.84
C GLU A 35 18.68 19.65 9.43
N GLY A 36 18.01 20.50 10.22
CA GLY A 36 16.72 20.21 10.88
C GLY A 36 15.47 20.71 10.11
N GLU A 37 15.63 21.14 8.86
CA GLU A 37 14.66 21.95 8.09
C GLU A 37 13.27 21.34 7.89
N ASN A 38 13.08 20.03 8.08
CA ASN A 38 11.84 19.35 7.71
C ASN A 38 10.79 19.23 8.83
N LEU A 39 11.10 19.53 10.10
CA LEU A 39 10.16 19.23 11.21
C LEU A 39 9.48 20.46 11.84
N LEU A 40 10.14 21.62 11.86
CA LEU A 40 9.62 22.82 12.56
C LEU A 40 8.87 23.81 11.65
N SER A 41 9.07 23.74 10.34
CA SER A 41 8.37 24.60 9.36
C SER A 41 6.95 24.11 9.05
N LEU A 42 6.67 22.82 9.22
CA LEU A 42 5.39 22.16 8.86
C LEU A 42 4.28 22.27 9.92
N SER A 43 4.57 22.78 11.12
CA SER A 43 3.59 22.90 12.21
C SER A 43 3.01 24.31 12.39
N LEU A 44 3.41 25.30 11.57
CA LEU A 44 3.02 26.70 11.73
C LEU A 44 2.27 27.33 10.54
N LEU A 45 2.00 26.58 9.47
CA LEU A 45 1.08 27.03 8.43
C LEU A 45 -0.35 26.63 8.80
N PRO A 46 -1.25 27.60 9.09
CA PRO A 46 -2.65 27.27 9.31
C PRO A 46 -3.24 26.84 7.97
N PHE A 47 -3.62 25.57 7.87
CA PHE A 47 -4.49 25.02 6.83
C PHE A 47 -5.83 25.77 6.86
N LEU A 48 -5.88 26.92 6.20
CA LEU A 48 -7.09 27.68 5.94
C LEU A 48 -7.48 27.49 4.49
N SER A 49 -7.85 26.26 4.14
CA SER A 49 -8.62 25.97 2.94
C SER A 49 -10.06 26.43 3.21
N ALA A 50 -10.59 27.35 2.41
CA ALA A 50 -12.01 27.69 2.44
C ALA A 50 -12.85 26.42 2.14
N PRO A 51 -14.07 26.28 2.70
CA PRO A 51 -14.93 25.14 2.40
C PRO A 51 -15.34 25.18 0.92
N GLY A 52 -14.58 24.49 0.09
CA GLY A 52 -14.94 24.21 -1.29
C GLY A 52 -16.13 23.26 -1.32
N SER A 53 -16.95 23.37 -2.38
CA SER A 53 -18.01 22.42 -2.69
C SER A 53 -17.48 20.98 -2.55
N ARG A 54 -18.16 20.14 -1.76
CA ARG A 54 -17.82 18.73 -1.57
C ARG A 54 -17.77 18.02 -2.93
N THR A 55 -16.57 17.88 -3.49
CA THR A 55 -16.31 16.82 -4.46
C THR A 55 -16.57 15.48 -3.76
N SER A 56 -17.17 14.53 -4.45
CA SER A 56 -17.36 13.18 -3.92
C SER A 56 -15.99 12.55 -3.71
N PHE A 57 -15.56 12.42 -2.46
CA PHE A 57 -14.34 11.73 -2.09
C PHE A 57 -14.52 10.22 -2.31
N PHE A 58 -13.59 9.58 -3.02
CA PHE A 58 -13.61 8.14 -3.20
C PHE A 58 -12.95 7.41 -2.03
N TYR A 59 -13.62 6.36 -1.54
CA TYR A 59 -13.06 5.36 -0.64
C TYR A 59 -13.02 4.04 -1.38
N GLY A 60 -11.86 3.40 -1.39
CA GLY A 60 -11.65 2.24 -2.25
C GLY A 60 -10.58 1.27 -1.80
N GLU A 61 -10.44 0.23 -2.62
CA GLU A 61 -9.54 -0.91 -2.43
C GLU A 61 -9.01 -1.39 -3.78
N ASN A 62 -7.86 -2.04 -3.77
CA ASN A 62 -7.34 -2.82 -4.89
C ASN A 62 -7.94 -4.23 -4.87
N ILE A 63 -8.48 -4.69 -6.00
CA ILE A 63 -9.09 -6.02 -6.15
C ILE A 63 -8.58 -6.65 -7.44
N ASP A 64 -8.22 -7.92 -7.39
CA ASP A 64 -7.83 -8.64 -8.60
C ASP A 64 -9.05 -9.07 -9.42
N MET A 65 -9.00 -8.85 -10.74
CA MET A 65 -10.10 -9.18 -11.63
C MET A 65 -10.48 -10.68 -11.58
N SER A 66 -9.52 -11.58 -11.38
CA SER A 66 -9.77 -13.02 -11.29
C SER A 66 -10.60 -13.40 -10.05
N GLN A 67 -10.62 -12.58 -9.01
CA GLN A 67 -11.36 -12.82 -7.76
C GLN A 67 -12.83 -12.40 -7.86
N VAL A 68 -13.16 -11.52 -8.80
CA VAL A 68 -14.51 -10.97 -9.01
C VAL A 68 -15.18 -11.45 -10.29
N LEU A 69 -14.45 -12.17 -11.15
CA LEU A 69 -14.98 -12.74 -12.37
C LEU A 69 -15.60 -14.12 -12.12
N PRO A 70 -16.92 -14.33 -12.29
CA PRO A 70 -17.57 -15.61 -11.92
C PRO A 70 -17.11 -16.85 -12.68
N THR A 71 -16.49 -16.69 -13.85
CA THR A 71 -15.93 -17.82 -14.63
C THR A 71 -14.51 -18.17 -14.22
N SER A 72 -13.87 -17.38 -13.36
CA SER A 72 -12.51 -17.62 -12.89
C SER A 72 -12.47 -18.70 -11.80
N GLN A 73 -11.41 -19.51 -11.79
CA GLN A 73 -11.14 -20.46 -10.71
C GLN A 73 -10.85 -19.78 -9.36
N HIS A 74 -10.44 -18.51 -9.39
CA HIS A 74 -10.12 -17.70 -8.22
C HIS A 74 -11.32 -16.89 -7.72
N TYR A 75 -12.50 -17.05 -8.34
CA TYR A 75 -13.69 -16.32 -7.97
C TYR A 75 -14.07 -16.56 -6.51
N VAL A 76 -14.21 -15.46 -5.76
CA VAL A 76 -14.43 -15.51 -4.32
C VAL A 76 -15.88 -15.21 -3.98
N VAL A 77 -16.53 -16.15 -3.31
CA VAL A 77 -17.90 -16.03 -2.80
C VAL A 77 -17.95 -16.51 -1.35
N ASN A 78 -18.55 -15.70 -0.49
CA ASN A 78 -18.72 -16.02 0.92
C ASN A 78 -19.86 -17.02 1.18
N SER A 79 -20.05 -17.43 2.44
CA SER A 79 -21.08 -18.39 2.82
C SER A 79 -22.53 -17.91 2.57
N GLN A 80 -22.73 -16.60 2.37
CA GLN A 80 -24.02 -15.99 2.05
C GLN A 80 -24.25 -15.80 0.54
N GLY A 81 -23.34 -16.27 -0.31
CA GLY A 81 -23.47 -16.13 -1.77
C GLY A 81 -23.08 -14.74 -2.29
N GLN A 82 -22.42 -13.91 -1.48
CA GLN A 82 -21.93 -12.58 -1.87
C GLN A 82 -20.50 -12.69 -2.39
N ASP A 83 -20.22 -12.06 -3.53
CA ASP A 83 -18.84 -11.91 -4.01
C ASP A 83 -18.18 -10.65 -3.44
N LEU A 84 -16.92 -10.43 -3.81
CA LEU A 84 -16.16 -9.28 -3.32
C LEU A 84 -16.79 -7.93 -3.73
N ILE A 85 -17.48 -7.84 -4.87
CA ILE A 85 -18.18 -6.60 -5.28
C ILE A 85 -19.40 -6.33 -4.39
N ASP A 86 -20.14 -7.37 -3.99
CA ASP A 86 -21.23 -7.23 -3.02
C ASP A 86 -20.74 -6.83 -1.63
N ILE A 87 -19.62 -7.41 -1.18
CA ILE A 87 -19.00 -7.06 0.10
C ILE A 87 -18.48 -5.62 0.06
N ALA A 88 -17.77 -5.23 -1.01
CA ALA A 88 -17.27 -3.87 -1.20
C ALA A 88 -18.41 -2.84 -1.15
N ALA A 89 -19.53 -3.10 -1.83
CA ALA A 89 -20.71 -2.24 -1.78
C ALA A 89 -21.28 -2.09 -0.35
N THR A 90 -21.28 -3.19 0.43
CA THR A 90 -21.74 -3.18 1.83
C THR A 90 -20.82 -2.34 2.72
N LEU A 91 -19.52 -2.30 2.41
CA LEU A 91 -18.54 -1.46 3.10
C LEU A 91 -18.59 0.01 2.65
N GLY A 92 -19.43 0.36 1.66
CA GLY A 92 -19.51 1.73 1.14
C GLY A 92 -18.36 2.11 0.20
N ILE A 93 -17.59 1.13 -0.28
CA ILE A 93 -16.56 1.37 -1.30
C ILE A 93 -17.23 1.94 -2.56
N THR A 94 -16.64 3.01 -3.10
CA THR A 94 -17.15 3.74 -4.27
C THR A 94 -16.20 3.71 -5.46
N LEU A 95 -14.95 3.28 -5.25
CA LEU A 95 -13.94 3.14 -6.28
C LEU A 95 -13.12 1.88 -6.02
N VAL A 96 -12.85 1.11 -7.06
CA VAL A 96 -11.96 -0.06 -7.00
C VAL A 96 -10.92 0.08 -8.10
N ARG A 97 -9.67 -0.22 -7.78
CA ARG A 97 -8.63 -0.43 -8.79
C ARG A 97 -8.57 -1.92 -9.10
N LEU A 98 -8.89 -2.27 -10.35
CA LEU A 98 -8.89 -3.65 -10.83
C LEU A 98 -7.51 -4.00 -11.36
N THR A 99 -6.84 -4.94 -10.71
CA THR A 99 -5.55 -5.49 -11.12
C THR A 99 -5.72 -6.78 -11.92
N ASN A 100 -4.64 -7.28 -12.51
CA ASN A 100 -4.63 -8.55 -13.22
C ASN A 100 -3.36 -9.36 -12.89
N GLY A 101 -3.13 -9.55 -11.59
CA GLY A 101 -1.98 -10.26 -11.06
C GLY A 101 -2.15 -11.77 -11.03
N ALA A 102 -3.39 -12.29 -11.03
CA ALA A 102 -3.68 -13.72 -11.03
C ALA A 102 -4.26 -14.24 -12.36
N ARG A 103 -3.80 -15.43 -12.77
CA ARG A 103 -4.13 -16.06 -14.06
C ARG A 103 -5.58 -16.57 -14.09
N SER A 104 -6.27 -16.44 -15.23
CA SER A 104 -7.52 -17.16 -15.51
C SER A 104 -7.23 -18.42 -16.35
N ILE A 105 -7.98 -19.52 -16.14
CA ILE A 105 -7.82 -20.79 -16.89
C ILE A 105 -7.98 -20.58 -18.40
N ASP A 106 -8.86 -19.65 -18.80
CA ASP A 106 -9.19 -19.40 -20.21
C ASP A 106 -8.15 -18.51 -20.91
N ASN A 107 -7.14 -18.03 -20.18
CA ASN A 107 -6.25 -16.99 -20.63
C ASN A 107 -4.77 -17.36 -20.39
N ASP A 108 -4.07 -17.79 -21.45
CA ASP A 108 -2.59 -17.87 -21.47
C ASP A 108 -1.97 -16.49 -21.20
N GLU A 109 -0.76 -16.48 -20.63
CA GLU A 109 -0.03 -15.44 -19.87
C GLU A 109 -0.07 -13.96 -20.30
N ASP A 110 -0.70 -13.61 -21.43
CA ASP A 110 -0.88 -12.24 -21.94
C ASP A 110 -2.31 -11.93 -22.42
N SER A 111 -3.25 -12.88 -22.26
CA SER A 111 -4.60 -12.72 -22.79
C SER A 111 -5.49 -11.95 -21.82
N LEU A 112 -5.98 -10.84 -22.34
CA LEU A 112 -6.90 -9.95 -21.64
C LEU A 112 -8.26 -10.61 -21.50
N TYR A 113 -8.94 -10.31 -20.40
CA TYR A 113 -10.34 -10.66 -20.26
C TYR A 113 -11.15 -10.13 -21.45
N THR A 114 -12.05 -10.97 -21.94
CA THR A 114 -12.93 -10.63 -23.06
C THR A 114 -13.87 -9.49 -22.69
N LYS A 115 -14.42 -8.80 -23.70
CA LYS A 115 -15.45 -7.77 -23.51
C LYS A 115 -16.63 -8.25 -22.64
N ALA A 116 -17.02 -9.52 -22.78
CA ALA A 116 -18.12 -10.11 -22.02
C ALA A 116 -17.76 -10.26 -20.54
N GLN A 117 -16.55 -10.75 -20.23
CA GLN A 117 -16.05 -10.88 -18.85
C GLN A 117 -15.94 -9.51 -18.17
N TRP A 118 -15.38 -8.51 -18.85
CA TRP A 118 -15.37 -7.13 -18.36
C TRP A 118 -16.78 -6.57 -18.13
N GLY A 119 -17.68 -6.78 -19.09
CA GLY A 119 -19.07 -6.33 -18.99
C GLY A 119 -19.82 -6.95 -17.81
N GLN A 120 -19.51 -8.20 -17.45
CA GLN A 120 -20.11 -8.87 -16.29
C GLN A 120 -19.73 -8.19 -14.98
N VAL A 121 -18.42 -7.98 -14.75
CA VAL A 121 -17.90 -7.36 -13.52
C VAL A 121 -18.27 -5.87 -13.45
N LEU A 122 -17.97 -5.11 -14.50
CA LEU A 122 -18.22 -3.66 -14.55
C LEU A 122 -19.72 -3.34 -14.54
N GLY A 123 -20.55 -4.18 -15.15
CA GLY A 123 -22.00 -4.05 -15.08
C GLY A 123 -22.54 -4.28 -13.66
N LYS A 124 -21.95 -5.19 -12.89
CA LYS A 124 -22.29 -5.38 -11.47
C LYS A 124 -21.87 -4.18 -10.64
N MET A 125 -20.62 -3.73 -10.77
CA MET A 125 -20.10 -2.54 -10.10
C MET A 125 -20.98 -1.30 -10.37
N GLN A 126 -21.40 -1.10 -11.62
CA GLN A 126 -22.31 -0.01 -11.99
C GLN A 126 -23.64 -0.06 -11.22
N ARG A 127 -24.27 -1.23 -11.10
CA ARG A 127 -25.51 -1.41 -10.32
C ARG A 127 -25.32 -1.13 -8.83
N LYS A 128 -24.09 -1.26 -8.33
CA LYS A 128 -23.71 -1.00 -6.93
C LYS A 128 -23.17 0.41 -6.70
N GLY A 129 -23.06 1.23 -7.75
CA GLY A 129 -22.50 2.59 -7.65
C GLY A 129 -20.99 2.62 -7.41
N ILE A 130 -20.26 1.55 -7.72
CA ILE A 130 -18.81 1.46 -7.57
C ILE A 130 -18.17 1.77 -8.92
N LYS A 131 -17.21 2.70 -8.99
CA LYS A 131 -16.42 2.98 -10.20
C LYS A 131 -15.15 2.13 -10.26
N ALA A 132 -14.58 1.97 -11.45
CA ALA A 132 -13.34 1.21 -11.66
C ALA A 132 -12.20 2.10 -12.15
N ILE A 133 -11.00 1.93 -11.60
CA ILE A 133 -9.73 2.24 -12.28
C ILE A 133 -9.23 0.92 -12.85
N ILE A 134 -8.89 0.89 -14.14
CA ILE A 134 -8.32 -0.30 -14.79
C ILE A 134 -6.81 -0.14 -14.83
N LEU A 135 -6.08 -1.03 -14.15
CA LEU A 135 -4.61 -1.08 -14.25
C LEU A 135 -4.21 -1.90 -15.48
N ILE A 136 -3.34 -1.34 -16.32
CA ILE A 136 -2.63 -2.08 -17.36
C ILE A 136 -1.36 -2.70 -16.75
N GLU A 137 -1.46 -3.96 -16.34
CA GLU A 137 -0.37 -4.73 -15.74
C GLU A 137 0.20 -5.78 -16.70
N THR A 138 1.52 -5.92 -16.73
CA THR A 138 2.24 -7.00 -17.43
C THR A 138 2.42 -8.16 -16.46
N ALA A 139 2.16 -9.41 -16.88
CA ALA A 139 2.31 -10.58 -16.00
C ALA A 139 3.71 -10.62 -15.35
N SER A 140 3.73 -10.76 -14.04
CA SER A 140 4.85 -10.57 -13.09
C SER A 140 5.96 -11.64 -13.13
N HIS A 141 6.17 -12.33 -14.26
CA HIS A 141 7.21 -13.37 -14.37
C HIS A 141 8.66 -12.83 -14.41
N ASN A 142 8.88 -11.56 -14.10
CA ASN A 142 10.21 -11.14 -13.68
C ASN A 142 10.35 -11.37 -12.17
N PRO A 143 11.23 -12.28 -11.70
CA PRO A 143 11.55 -12.43 -10.27
C PRO A 143 12.10 -11.13 -9.63
N GLU A 144 12.45 -10.14 -10.44
CA GLU A 144 12.59 -8.75 -10.05
C GLU A 144 11.22 -8.08 -10.24
N HIS A 145 10.45 -7.98 -9.15
CA HIS A 145 9.05 -7.51 -9.08
C HIS A 145 8.75 -6.10 -9.60
N TYR A 146 9.75 -5.49 -10.21
CA TYR A 146 9.78 -4.19 -10.81
C TYR A 146 10.70 -4.26 -12.03
N THR A 147 10.21 -4.67 -13.20
CA THR A 147 10.89 -4.26 -14.43
C THR A 147 10.70 -2.76 -14.59
N PHE A 148 11.57 -2.01 -13.92
CA PHE A 148 11.70 -0.58 -14.06
C PHE A 148 11.77 -0.16 -15.54
N ALA A 149 12.33 -1.02 -16.40
CA ALA A 149 12.37 -0.81 -17.85
C ALA A 149 11.09 -1.31 -18.54
N MET A 150 10.32 -0.37 -19.11
CA MET A 150 9.23 -0.70 -20.01
C MET A 150 9.80 -1.15 -21.36
N GLN A 151 9.37 -2.32 -21.83
CA GLN A 151 9.77 -2.85 -23.12
C GLN A 151 8.77 -2.45 -24.21
N PRO A 152 9.17 -2.35 -25.50
CA PRO A 152 8.24 -1.98 -26.59
C PRO A 152 6.99 -2.88 -26.70
N VAL A 153 7.07 -4.14 -26.23
CA VAL A 153 5.93 -5.07 -26.15
C VAL A 153 4.79 -4.52 -25.28
N TYR A 154 5.09 -3.65 -24.31
CA TYR A 154 4.09 -2.98 -23.47
C TYR A 154 3.04 -2.21 -24.30
N LEU A 155 3.43 -1.56 -25.41
CA LEU A 155 2.46 -0.89 -26.29
C LEU A 155 1.51 -1.87 -26.99
N GLN A 156 1.90 -3.13 -27.18
CA GLN A 156 1.01 -4.16 -27.71
C GLN A 156 -0.05 -4.53 -26.67
N LEU A 157 0.32 -4.62 -25.39
CA LEU A 157 -0.61 -4.82 -24.29
C LEU A 157 -1.62 -3.67 -24.18
N VAL A 158 -1.17 -2.41 -24.25
CA VAL A 158 -2.06 -1.23 -24.26
C VAL A 158 -3.08 -1.33 -25.41
N ARG A 159 -2.62 -1.67 -26.62
CA ARG A 159 -3.52 -1.87 -27.78
C ARG A 159 -4.50 -3.02 -27.56
N ALA A 160 -4.07 -4.06 -26.87
CA ALA A 160 -4.94 -5.18 -26.55
C ALA A 160 -6.05 -4.74 -25.57
N TYR A 161 -5.74 -3.91 -24.55
CA TYR A 161 -6.76 -3.34 -23.64
C TYR A 161 -7.74 -2.44 -24.39
N ILE A 162 -7.26 -1.63 -25.34
CA ILE A 162 -8.12 -0.83 -26.23
C ILE A 162 -9.07 -1.75 -27.02
N LYS A 163 -8.56 -2.85 -27.59
CA LYS A 163 -9.32 -3.82 -28.39
C LYS A 163 -10.30 -4.65 -27.55
N SER A 164 -10.02 -4.91 -26.28
CA SER A 164 -10.95 -5.63 -25.39
C SER A 164 -12.24 -4.84 -25.15
N GLY A 165 -12.19 -3.52 -25.35
CA GLY A 165 -13.33 -2.62 -25.19
C GLY A 165 -13.68 -2.30 -23.74
N VAL A 166 -12.83 -2.71 -22.78
CA VAL A 166 -13.03 -2.44 -21.34
C VAL A 166 -13.21 -0.94 -21.05
N PHE A 167 -12.39 -0.10 -21.68
CA PHE A 167 -12.40 1.36 -21.55
C PHE A 167 -13.68 2.03 -22.05
N ALA A 168 -14.48 1.35 -22.87
CA ALA A 168 -15.75 1.89 -23.35
C ALA A 168 -16.89 1.81 -22.31
N HIS A 169 -16.70 1.06 -21.21
CA HIS A 169 -17.76 0.87 -20.22
C HIS A 169 -17.95 2.13 -19.36
N PRO A 170 -19.17 2.65 -19.17
CA PRO A 170 -19.45 3.92 -18.44
C PRO A 170 -19.11 3.89 -16.93
N ASN A 171 -18.65 2.75 -16.45
CA ASN A 171 -18.27 2.53 -15.07
C ASN A 171 -16.75 2.61 -14.84
N VAL A 172 -15.98 2.61 -15.92
CA VAL A 172 -14.55 2.92 -15.86
C VAL A 172 -14.40 4.43 -15.65
N TYR A 173 -13.82 4.81 -14.52
CA TYR A 173 -13.52 6.18 -14.17
C TYR A 173 -12.21 6.65 -14.81
N ALA A 174 -11.19 5.79 -14.76
CA ALA A 174 -9.88 6.06 -15.30
C ALA A 174 -9.17 4.77 -15.72
N VAL A 175 -8.09 4.94 -16.47
CA VAL A 175 -7.06 3.91 -16.68
C VAL A 175 -5.79 4.34 -15.97
N ASP A 176 -5.22 3.41 -15.20
CA ASP A 176 -3.86 3.50 -14.73
C ASP A 176 -2.97 2.84 -15.79
N ILE A 177 -2.23 3.69 -16.50
CA ILE A 177 -1.41 3.28 -17.64
C ILE A 177 -0.36 2.29 -17.17
N LYS A 178 0.29 2.49 -16.01
CA LYS A 178 1.34 1.59 -15.54
C LYS A 178 1.55 1.78 -14.04
N ASN A 179 1.62 0.66 -13.33
CA ASN A 179 2.04 0.61 -11.93
C ASN A 179 3.56 0.81 -11.82
N GLU A 180 3.95 1.75 -10.98
CA GLU A 180 5.30 2.04 -10.48
C GLU A 180 6.44 2.03 -11.52
N PRO A 181 6.31 2.74 -12.66
CA PRO A 181 7.39 2.79 -13.63
C PRO A 181 8.57 3.63 -13.11
N LEU A 182 9.79 3.23 -13.47
CA LEU A 182 10.94 4.12 -13.38
C LEU A 182 10.83 5.24 -14.42
N LEU A 183 11.00 6.50 -13.99
CA LEU A 183 10.91 7.66 -14.88
C LEU A 183 12.21 7.97 -15.66
N THR A 184 12.68 7.01 -16.47
CA THR A 184 13.69 7.29 -17.50
C THR A 184 13.05 7.98 -18.71
N ASP A 185 13.84 8.74 -19.50
CA ASP A 185 13.32 9.39 -20.71
C ASP A 185 12.76 8.37 -21.72
N ALA A 186 13.33 7.17 -21.80
CA ALA A 186 12.83 6.08 -22.64
C ALA A 186 11.45 5.57 -22.19
N ASN A 187 11.26 5.37 -20.88
CA ASN A 187 9.96 4.94 -20.34
C ASN A 187 8.91 6.04 -20.48
N ILE A 188 9.30 7.30 -20.29
CA ILE A 188 8.39 8.45 -20.49
C ILE A 188 7.92 8.49 -21.95
N ALA A 189 8.82 8.33 -22.93
CA ALA A 189 8.43 8.28 -24.33
C ALA A 189 7.48 7.10 -24.66
N LEU A 190 7.58 5.97 -23.94
CA LEU A 190 6.63 4.86 -24.06
C LEU A 190 5.28 5.18 -23.40
N LEU A 191 5.28 5.84 -22.24
CA LEU A 191 4.07 6.30 -21.56
C LEU A 191 3.33 7.35 -22.38
N GLU A 192 4.03 8.30 -23.02
CA GLU A 192 3.44 9.27 -23.96
C GLU A 192 2.76 8.57 -25.15
N GLN A 193 3.42 7.56 -25.73
CA GLN A 193 2.84 6.76 -26.79
C GLN A 193 1.59 5.99 -26.32
N ALA A 194 1.64 5.37 -25.13
CA ALA A 194 0.48 4.70 -24.55
C ALA A 194 -0.68 5.68 -24.32
N HIS A 195 -0.39 6.84 -23.74
CA HIS A 195 -1.35 7.92 -23.54
C HIS A 195 -2.03 8.34 -24.82
N HIS A 196 -1.27 8.60 -25.89
CA HIS A 196 -1.84 8.97 -27.18
C HIS A 196 -2.69 7.86 -27.79
N LEU A 197 -2.30 6.59 -27.64
CA LEU A 197 -3.11 5.46 -28.11
C LEU A 197 -4.47 5.40 -27.42
N ILE A 198 -4.48 5.57 -26.10
CA ILE A 198 -5.72 5.57 -25.29
C ILE A 198 -6.55 6.81 -25.62
N GLN A 199 -5.94 8.00 -25.62
CA GLN A 199 -6.63 9.28 -25.87
C GLN A 199 -7.28 9.33 -27.26
N ASN A 200 -6.62 8.77 -28.28
CA ASN A 200 -7.17 8.70 -29.63
C ASN A 200 -8.39 7.76 -29.72
N ALA A 201 -8.41 6.68 -28.94
CA ALA A 201 -9.53 5.73 -28.93
C ALA A 201 -10.66 6.15 -27.98
N TYR A 202 -10.31 6.80 -26.86
CA TYR A 202 -11.21 7.14 -25.75
C TYR A 202 -10.89 8.54 -25.20
N PRO A 203 -11.22 9.63 -25.95
CA PRO A 203 -10.81 11.00 -25.61
C PRO A 203 -11.39 11.56 -24.31
N HIS A 204 -12.38 10.88 -23.72
CA HIS A 204 -13.02 11.27 -22.47
C HIS A 204 -12.52 10.49 -21.25
N LEU A 205 -11.70 9.45 -21.47
CA LEU A 205 -11.23 8.59 -20.39
C LEU A 205 -10.06 9.26 -19.66
N LYS A 206 -10.19 9.41 -18.35
CA LYS A 206 -9.10 9.93 -17.52
C LYS A 206 -7.95 8.93 -17.46
N GLN A 207 -6.73 9.44 -17.42
CA GLN A 207 -5.52 8.63 -17.38
C GLN A 207 -4.65 9.01 -16.17
N THR A 208 -3.99 8.02 -15.61
CA THR A 208 -2.98 8.21 -14.55
C THR A 208 -1.84 7.22 -14.72
N VAL A 209 -0.82 7.35 -13.88
CA VAL A 209 0.30 6.42 -13.73
C VAL A 209 0.46 6.21 -12.22
N GLY A 210 0.24 4.99 -11.76
CA GLY A 210 0.29 4.63 -10.34
C GLY A 210 1.71 4.72 -9.80
N TRP A 211 1.97 5.70 -8.94
CA TRP A 211 3.25 6.00 -8.27
C TRP A 211 4.49 6.10 -9.15
N TRP A 212 5.36 7.06 -8.84
CA TRP A 212 6.55 7.32 -9.66
C TRP A 212 7.76 7.59 -8.79
N ALA A 213 8.87 7.01 -9.16
CA ALA A 213 10.14 7.25 -8.50
C ALA A 213 11.24 7.46 -9.54
N GLY A 214 12.10 8.46 -9.31
CA GLY A 214 13.31 8.71 -10.11
C GLY A 214 14.53 8.05 -9.47
N PRO A 215 15.63 7.74 -10.17
CA PRO A 215 16.81 7.12 -9.54
C PRO A 215 17.48 8.06 -8.52
N THR A 216 17.79 7.57 -7.31
CA THR A 216 18.50 8.35 -6.26
C THR A 216 20.01 8.45 -6.50
N PRO A 217 20.65 9.60 -6.26
CA PRO A 217 21.98 9.67 -5.70
C PRO A 217 21.87 9.62 -4.16
N THR A 218 21.84 8.42 -3.59
CA THR A 218 21.91 8.06 -2.15
C THR A 218 21.62 9.17 -1.11
N THR A 219 20.45 9.11 -0.45
CA THR A 219 20.22 9.16 1.01
C THR A 219 18.74 9.47 1.27
N ASP A 220 18.07 8.58 1.99
CA ASP A 220 16.63 8.67 2.17
C ASP A 220 16.17 9.27 3.49
N PRO A 221 14.88 9.63 3.62
CA PRO A 221 14.31 9.75 4.94
C PRO A 221 13.68 8.46 5.51
N TYR A 222 13.15 7.47 4.77
CA TYR A 222 12.44 6.25 5.25
C TYR A 222 12.61 4.87 4.50
N ASP A 223 13.39 4.69 3.42
CA ASP A 223 14.20 3.49 3.05
C ASP A 223 14.12 2.90 1.57
N PRO A 224 14.60 3.55 0.47
CA PRO A 224 14.48 3.23 -0.94
C PRO A 224 15.87 3.16 -1.60
N THR A 225 16.44 1.98 -1.67
CA THR A 225 17.87 1.83 -2.04
C THR A 225 18.20 2.15 -3.51
N THR A 226 17.23 2.57 -4.32
CA THR A 226 17.45 2.96 -5.73
C THR A 226 16.61 4.12 -6.27
N PHE A 227 15.47 4.51 -5.66
CA PHE A 227 14.55 5.48 -6.26
C PHE A 227 13.91 6.50 -5.31
N ASN A 228 13.93 7.79 -5.67
CA ASN A 228 13.42 8.92 -4.91
C ASN A 228 12.03 9.33 -5.42
N TRP A 229 11.01 9.06 -4.62
CA TRP A 229 9.64 9.51 -4.85
C TRP A 229 9.42 11.00 -4.54
N SER A 230 10.29 11.60 -3.72
CA SER A 230 10.26 13.03 -3.42
C SER A 230 10.90 13.90 -4.52
N ASP A 231 11.40 13.29 -5.60
CA ASP A 231 11.83 14.01 -6.80
C ASP A 231 10.62 14.53 -7.59
N GLY A 232 10.10 15.67 -7.15
CA GLY A 232 9.02 16.38 -7.82
C GLY A 232 9.37 16.80 -9.26
N ALA A 233 10.65 16.94 -9.62
CA ALA A 233 11.04 17.26 -10.99
C ALA A 233 10.85 16.06 -11.92
N ALA A 234 11.19 14.85 -11.46
CA ALA A 234 10.87 13.62 -12.17
C ALA A 234 9.35 13.45 -12.31
N GLY A 235 8.60 13.63 -11.22
CA GLY A 235 7.13 13.54 -11.24
C GLY A 235 6.45 14.52 -12.20
N ARG A 236 6.97 15.73 -12.34
CA ARG A 236 6.46 16.71 -13.32
C ARG A 236 6.61 16.26 -14.78
N LYS A 237 7.49 15.30 -15.10
CA LYS A 237 7.57 14.73 -16.45
C LYS A 237 6.31 13.94 -16.84
N LEU A 238 5.49 13.53 -15.86
CA LEU A 238 4.20 12.87 -16.11
C LEU A 238 3.06 13.85 -16.39
N ASP A 239 3.25 15.16 -16.16
CA ASP A 239 2.19 16.15 -16.37
C ASP A 239 1.51 16.08 -17.76
N PRO A 240 2.22 15.94 -18.90
CA PRO A 240 1.54 15.84 -20.20
C PRO A 240 0.76 14.53 -20.41
N ILE A 241 0.94 13.52 -19.55
CA ILE A 241 0.43 12.15 -19.70
C ILE A 241 -0.80 11.88 -18.82
N VAL A 242 -0.87 12.52 -17.64
CA VAL A 242 -1.87 12.20 -16.61
C VAL A 242 -2.89 13.31 -16.39
N ASP A 243 -4.14 12.92 -16.13
CA ASP A 243 -5.23 13.82 -15.73
C ASP A 243 -5.28 14.07 -14.22
N PHE A 244 -4.75 13.13 -13.44
CA PHE A 244 -4.57 13.20 -11.99
C PHE A 244 -3.37 12.35 -11.59
N TYR A 245 -2.76 12.68 -10.45
CA TYR A 245 -1.62 11.92 -9.93
C TYR A 245 -2.09 10.84 -8.95
N SER A 246 -1.63 9.61 -9.15
CA SER A 246 -1.87 8.47 -8.26
C SER A 246 -0.64 8.23 -7.37
N LEU A 247 -0.83 8.31 -6.05
CA LEU A 247 0.22 8.27 -5.04
C LEU A 247 0.18 6.95 -4.27
N HIS A 248 1.33 6.39 -3.92
CA HIS A 248 1.43 5.24 -3.03
C HIS A 248 2.11 5.64 -1.71
N LEU A 249 1.57 5.21 -0.58
CA LEU A 249 2.06 5.55 0.75
C LEU A 249 2.20 4.31 1.64
N TYR A 250 3.43 3.84 1.78
CA TYR A 250 3.82 2.72 2.64
C TYR A 250 4.80 3.19 3.74
N GLY A 251 5.18 2.30 4.67
CA GLY A 251 6.15 2.64 5.74
C GLY A 251 5.60 3.56 6.84
N LEU A 252 4.28 3.56 7.05
CA LEU A 252 3.64 4.44 8.04
C LEU A 252 3.92 4.06 9.49
N THR A 253 4.58 2.92 9.74
CA THR A 253 4.91 2.41 11.06
C THR A 253 6.37 2.62 11.49
N SER A 254 7.31 2.78 10.55
CA SER A 254 8.74 2.98 10.84
C SER A 254 9.08 4.46 11.10
N SER A 255 9.98 4.75 12.04
CA SER A 255 10.58 6.09 12.18
C SER A 255 12.11 5.99 12.23
N PRO A 256 12.83 6.65 11.31
CA PRO A 256 14.28 6.71 11.22
C PRO A 256 14.84 7.61 12.33
N PHE A 257 14.01 8.47 12.92
CA PHE A 257 14.41 9.50 13.89
C PHE A 257 14.08 9.10 15.34
N GLY A 258 13.64 7.86 15.58
CA GLY A 258 13.28 7.38 16.93
C GLY A 258 12.04 8.03 17.56
N VAL A 259 11.45 9.05 16.91
CA VAL A 259 10.16 9.65 17.29
C VAL A 259 9.07 9.04 16.44
N THR A 260 8.15 8.29 17.04
CA THR A 260 7.04 7.66 16.30
C THR A 260 6.00 8.73 15.95
N LEU A 261 6.07 9.27 14.73
CA LEU A 261 4.98 10.08 14.19
C LEU A 261 3.82 9.16 13.80
N GLY A 262 2.62 9.45 14.29
CA GLY A 262 1.41 8.70 13.93
C GLY A 262 1.07 8.85 12.44
N ALA A 263 0.32 7.89 11.90
CA ALA A 263 -0.06 7.84 10.48
C ALA A 263 -0.71 9.15 9.99
N THR A 264 -1.57 9.78 10.80
CA THR A 264 -2.20 11.06 10.46
C THR A 264 -1.19 12.15 10.10
N VAL A 265 -0.14 12.30 10.91
CA VAL A 265 0.88 13.33 10.68
C VAL A 265 1.71 12.98 9.46
N LYS A 266 2.13 11.72 9.33
CA LYS A 266 2.92 11.25 8.18
C LYS A 266 2.19 11.46 6.86
N THR A 267 0.90 11.14 6.79
CA THR A 267 0.08 11.37 5.59
C THR A 267 0.00 12.85 5.24
N LYS A 268 -0.20 13.74 6.22
CA LYS A 268 -0.21 15.20 5.98
C LYS A 268 1.13 15.70 5.44
N LEU A 269 2.23 15.26 6.04
CA LEU A 269 3.58 15.62 5.60
C LEU A 269 3.85 15.14 4.17
N PHE A 270 3.50 13.89 3.89
CA PHE A 270 3.64 13.29 2.56
C PHE A 270 2.90 14.09 1.49
N PHE A 271 1.60 14.37 1.70
CA PHE A 271 0.82 15.16 0.75
C PHE A 271 1.38 16.57 0.58
N SER A 272 1.81 17.23 1.66
CA SER A 272 2.44 18.54 1.57
C SER A 272 3.73 18.53 0.74
N GLN A 273 4.54 17.47 0.85
CA GLN A 273 5.76 17.31 0.06
C GLN A 273 5.44 17.07 -1.42
N VAL A 274 4.44 16.22 -1.70
CA VAL A 274 3.98 15.96 -3.07
C VAL A 274 3.43 17.22 -3.72
N GLU A 275 2.55 17.95 -3.04
CA GLU A 275 1.97 19.20 -3.55
C GLU A 275 3.05 20.25 -3.84
N HIS A 276 4.00 20.42 -2.91
CA HIS A 276 5.12 21.34 -3.07
C HIS A 276 6.06 20.91 -4.21
N GLY A 277 6.38 19.62 -4.29
CA GLY A 277 7.27 19.05 -5.29
C GLY A 277 6.68 19.09 -6.70
N LEU A 278 5.42 18.71 -6.88
CA LEU A 278 4.79 18.70 -8.20
C LEU A 278 4.40 20.10 -8.69
N GLN A 279 4.15 21.05 -7.78
CA GLN A 279 3.65 22.40 -8.11
C GLN A 279 2.42 22.36 -9.05
N THR A 280 1.57 21.35 -8.88
CA THR A 280 0.44 21.07 -9.77
C THR A 280 -0.89 21.52 -9.18
N LYS A 281 -1.86 21.76 -10.07
CA LYS A 281 -3.28 21.95 -9.73
C LYS A 281 -4.13 20.71 -10.03
N LYS A 282 -3.52 19.66 -10.58
CA LYS A 282 -4.23 18.43 -10.91
C LYS A 282 -4.73 17.72 -9.64
N PRO A 283 -5.79 16.91 -9.75
CA PRO A 283 -6.23 16.11 -8.63
C PRO A 283 -5.18 15.09 -8.19
N LEU A 284 -5.24 14.73 -6.91
CA LEU A 284 -4.40 13.73 -6.26
C LEU A 284 -5.27 12.60 -5.74
N LEU A 285 -4.91 11.36 -6.08
CA LEU A 285 -5.51 10.15 -5.55
C LEU A 285 -4.43 9.42 -4.74
N LEU A 286 -4.72 9.04 -3.49
CA LEU A 286 -3.89 8.04 -2.81
C LEU A 286 -4.30 6.67 -3.33
N GLU A 287 -3.63 6.16 -4.35
CA GLU A 287 -4.06 4.95 -5.07
C GLU A 287 -3.66 3.65 -4.35
N GLU A 288 -2.62 3.70 -3.52
CA GLU A 288 -2.26 2.61 -2.64
C GLU A 288 -1.76 3.13 -1.29
N PHE A 289 -2.22 2.48 -0.23
CA PHE A 289 -1.65 2.59 1.11
C PHE A 289 -2.05 1.35 1.89
N GLY A 290 -1.35 1.05 2.97
CA GLY A 290 -1.73 -0.07 3.81
C GLY A 290 -0.71 -0.33 4.91
N GLU A 291 -0.99 -1.41 5.64
CA GLU A 291 -0.07 -2.00 6.61
C GLU A 291 -0.41 -3.48 6.77
N ALA A 292 0.59 -4.28 7.13
CA ALA A 292 0.41 -5.71 7.27
C ALA A 292 -0.57 -6.07 8.41
N ASN A 293 -1.41 -7.06 8.18
CA ASN A 293 -2.50 -7.50 9.04
C ASN A 293 -2.05 -8.53 10.10
N GLY A 294 -0.80 -8.98 10.08
CA GLY A 294 -0.27 -9.95 11.04
C GLY A 294 -0.62 -11.42 10.75
N GLU A 295 -1.03 -11.75 9.52
CA GLU A 295 -1.35 -13.14 9.12
C GLU A 295 -0.34 -13.70 8.13
N ALA A 296 0.51 -12.85 7.54
CA ALA A 296 1.66 -13.23 6.72
C ALA A 296 2.79 -12.22 6.88
N VAL A 297 3.95 -12.53 6.29
CA VAL A 297 5.04 -11.56 6.08
C VAL A 297 4.78 -10.81 4.79
N SER A 298 4.80 -9.48 4.82
CA SER A 298 4.60 -8.67 3.63
C SER A 298 5.84 -8.66 2.71
N ASP A 299 5.62 -8.35 1.45
CA ASP A 299 6.65 -8.01 0.47
C ASP A 299 7.56 -6.85 0.95
N GLN A 300 7.01 -5.89 1.71
CA GLN A 300 7.72 -4.82 2.41
C GLN A 300 8.46 -5.22 3.71
N ASN A 301 8.68 -6.53 3.95
CA ASN A 301 9.38 -7.05 5.13
C ASN A 301 8.71 -6.67 6.47
N THR A 302 7.38 -6.51 6.48
CA THR A 302 6.62 -6.22 7.70
C THR A 302 5.70 -7.38 8.06
N ILE A 303 5.29 -7.44 9.33
CA ILE A 303 4.30 -8.42 9.82
C ILE A 303 3.03 -7.69 10.25
N GLY A 304 3.18 -6.57 10.96
CA GLY A 304 2.07 -5.76 11.42
C GLY A 304 1.09 -6.47 12.38
N SER A 305 -0.16 -6.05 12.37
CA SER A 305 -1.27 -6.64 13.15
C SER A 305 -2.62 -6.09 12.69
N PRO A 306 -3.75 -6.76 13.00
CA PRO A 306 -5.08 -6.27 12.61
C PRO A 306 -5.40 -4.87 13.18
N GLN A 307 -4.96 -4.59 14.41
CA GLN A 307 -5.19 -3.32 15.08
C GLN A 307 -4.28 -2.23 14.54
N LEU A 308 -3.02 -2.57 14.21
CA LEU A 308 -2.09 -1.63 13.58
C LEU A 308 -2.58 -1.24 12.19
N GLN A 309 -2.99 -2.21 11.36
CA GLN A 309 -3.59 -1.96 10.07
C GLN A 309 -4.80 -1.02 10.18
N ALA A 310 -5.71 -1.26 11.13
CA ALA A 310 -6.85 -0.38 11.36
C ALA A 310 -6.45 1.04 11.82
N ALA A 311 -5.42 1.18 12.66
CA ALA A 311 -4.90 2.47 13.08
C ALA A 311 -4.27 3.25 11.91
N ILE A 312 -3.60 2.56 10.99
CA ILE A 312 -3.09 3.16 9.75
C ILE A 312 -4.25 3.67 8.88
N TYR A 313 -5.27 2.84 8.64
CA TYR A 313 -6.46 3.27 7.89
C TYR A 313 -7.13 4.50 8.52
N GLN A 314 -7.30 4.50 9.85
CA GLN A 314 -7.90 5.64 10.54
C GLN A 314 -7.05 6.90 10.39
N GLY A 315 -5.73 6.80 10.59
CA GLY A 315 -4.84 7.95 10.49
C GLY A 315 -4.78 8.53 9.07
N VAL A 316 -4.74 7.67 8.05
CA VAL A 316 -4.77 8.10 6.64
C VAL A 316 -6.09 8.81 6.34
N TYR A 317 -7.24 8.20 6.62
CA TYR A 317 -8.52 8.82 6.31
C TYR A 317 -8.79 10.10 7.11
N GLN A 318 -8.37 10.14 8.38
CA GLN A 318 -8.45 11.36 9.19
C GLN A 318 -7.58 12.46 8.60
N ALA A 319 -6.36 12.15 8.15
CA ALA A 319 -5.49 13.13 7.50
C ALA A 319 -6.11 13.69 6.21
N LEU A 320 -6.65 12.82 5.36
CA LEU A 320 -7.25 13.23 4.09
C LEU A 320 -8.53 14.03 4.29
N GLN A 321 -9.33 13.69 5.31
CA GLN A 321 -10.45 14.53 5.74
C GLN A 321 -9.93 15.89 6.22
N ASP A 322 -9.03 15.93 7.20
CA ASP A 322 -8.52 17.19 7.77
C ASP A 322 -7.89 18.14 6.74
N MET A 323 -7.19 17.61 5.74
CA MET A 323 -6.55 18.43 4.71
C MET A 323 -7.56 19.18 3.84
N HIS A 324 -8.81 18.67 3.71
CA HIS A 324 -9.96 19.28 3.01
C HIS A 324 -9.57 20.18 1.82
N ASN A 325 -8.61 19.74 1.00
CA ASN A 325 -8.15 20.47 -0.18
C ASN A 325 -8.93 19.97 -1.39
N SER A 326 -9.38 20.90 -2.24
CA SER A 326 -10.08 20.64 -3.50
C SER A 326 -9.35 19.72 -4.48
N GLN A 327 -8.06 19.43 -4.24
CA GLN A 327 -7.24 18.57 -5.09
C GLN A 327 -7.32 17.09 -4.73
N ILE A 328 -7.60 16.72 -3.48
CA ILE A 328 -7.61 15.31 -3.07
C ILE A 328 -8.96 14.68 -3.45
N ILE A 329 -8.94 13.67 -4.32
CA ILE A 329 -10.17 13.04 -4.84
C ILE A 329 -10.52 11.71 -4.18
N GLY A 330 -9.61 11.11 -3.42
CA GLY A 330 -9.90 9.88 -2.70
C GLY A 330 -8.68 9.14 -2.20
N ALA A 331 -8.95 7.94 -1.65
CA ALA A 331 -7.93 6.97 -1.31
C ALA A 331 -8.41 5.53 -1.57
N LEU A 332 -7.50 4.71 -2.10
CA LEU A 332 -7.64 3.27 -2.29
C LEU A 332 -6.55 2.58 -1.47
N ALA A 333 -6.92 1.57 -0.70
CA ALA A 333 -5.94 0.79 0.04
C ALA A 333 -5.50 -0.46 -0.73
N PHE A 334 -4.36 -1.01 -0.32
CA PHE A 334 -3.82 -2.27 -0.80
C PHE A 334 -3.82 -3.26 0.38
N ASP A 335 -4.49 -4.41 0.33
CA ASP A 335 -5.45 -4.86 -0.69
C ASP A 335 -6.75 -5.40 -0.09
N PHE A 336 -7.75 -5.67 -0.93
CA PHE A 336 -9.03 -6.12 -0.41
C PHE A 336 -8.94 -7.56 0.09
N PHE A 337 -8.48 -8.49 -0.75
CA PHE A 337 -8.47 -9.92 -0.52
C PHE A 337 -7.25 -10.58 -1.16
N SER A 338 -6.67 -11.57 -0.47
CA SER A 338 -5.45 -12.27 -0.92
C SER A 338 -5.50 -12.75 -2.37
N ARG A 339 -4.48 -12.35 -3.14
CA ARG A 339 -4.28 -12.76 -4.54
C ARG A 339 -3.83 -14.21 -4.71
N THR A 340 -3.37 -14.85 -3.64
CA THR A 340 -2.83 -16.21 -3.68
C THR A 340 -3.64 -17.15 -2.80
N GLN A 341 -3.32 -18.45 -2.87
CA GLN A 341 -3.85 -19.43 -1.94
C GLN A 341 -3.32 -19.26 -0.50
N TYR A 342 -2.29 -18.44 -0.30
CA TYR A 342 -1.67 -18.16 0.99
C TYR A 342 -2.24 -16.87 1.59
N HIS A 343 -1.93 -16.64 2.87
CA HIS A 343 -2.35 -15.42 3.56
C HIS A 343 -1.67 -14.21 2.91
N ASP A 344 -2.46 -13.20 2.55
CA ASP A 344 -1.92 -11.91 2.13
C ASP A 344 -1.83 -11.00 3.35
N ALA A 345 -0.65 -10.44 3.57
CA ALA A 345 -0.38 -9.53 4.65
C ALA A 345 -1.21 -8.25 4.53
N TRP A 346 -1.64 -7.85 3.34
CA TRP A 346 -2.29 -6.57 3.10
C TRP A 346 -3.82 -6.64 3.17
N ALA A 347 -4.39 -7.83 2.98
CA ALA A 347 -5.84 -8.03 2.88
C ALA A 347 -6.64 -7.53 4.09
N ILE A 348 -7.78 -6.87 3.84
CA ILE A 348 -8.76 -6.48 4.87
C ILE A 348 -9.97 -7.40 5.00
N ILE A 349 -10.09 -8.40 4.13
CA ILE A 349 -11.03 -9.52 4.25
C ILE A 349 -10.33 -10.87 4.05
N LYS A 350 -10.79 -11.91 4.77
CA LYS A 350 -10.31 -13.29 4.61
C LYS A 350 -11.44 -14.31 4.67
N ASN A 351 -11.12 -15.60 4.51
CA ASN A 351 -12.07 -16.70 4.53
C ASN A 351 -13.21 -16.47 3.52
N ARG A 352 -12.86 -16.22 2.26
CA ARG A 352 -13.79 -15.91 1.17
C ARG A 352 -14.71 -14.71 1.43
N GLY A 353 -14.35 -13.83 2.37
CA GLY A 353 -15.15 -12.67 2.75
C GLY A 353 -16.05 -12.87 3.97
N ASP A 354 -16.02 -14.05 4.60
CA ASP A 354 -16.74 -14.32 5.85
C ASP A 354 -16.10 -13.63 7.06
N TYR A 355 -14.84 -13.23 6.97
CA TYR A 355 -14.14 -12.47 8.00
C TYR A 355 -13.68 -11.11 7.48
N ARG A 356 -13.85 -10.09 8.31
CA ARG A 356 -13.42 -8.71 8.07
C ARG A 356 -12.41 -8.30 9.14
N PHE A 357 -11.23 -7.85 8.74
CA PHE A 357 -10.28 -7.26 9.67
C PHE A 357 -10.82 -5.93 10.20
N PRO A 358 -10.32 -5.43 11.35
CA PRO A 358 -10.79 -4.16 11.92
C PRO A 358 -10.64 -2.97 10.96
N ALA A 359 -9.65 -3.00 10.06
CA ALA A 359 -9.47 -1.99 9.00
C ALA A 359 -10.69 -1.84 8.08
N ALA A 360 -11.38 -2.93 7.75
CA ALA A 360 -12.61 -2.88 6.96
C ALA A 360 -13.74 -2.10 7.67
N SER A 361 -13.79 -2.16 9.01
CA SER A 361 -14.77 -1.39 9.79
C SER A 361 -14.40 0.11 9.83
N VAL A 362 -13.11 0.43 9.84
CA VAL A 362 -12.62 1.81 9.72
C VAL A 362 -12.99 2.37 8.35
N LEU A 363 -12.67 1.66 7.27
CA LEU A 363 -13.07 2.05 5.92
C LEU A 363 -14.58 2.30 5.84
N GLN A 364 -15.39 1.35 6.29
CA GLN A 364 -16.84 1.46 6.24
C GLN A 364 -17.34 2.69 7.00
N ALA A 365 -16.78 2.98 8.18
CA ALA A 365 -17.22 4.11 8.98
C ALA A 365 -16.99 5.44 8.25
N TYR A 366 -15.81 5.62 7.64
CA TYR A 366 -15.46 6.80 6.86
C TYR A 366 -16.26 6.90 5.57
N ALA A 367 -16.39 5.79 4.82
CA ALA A 367 -17.13 5.74 3.56
C ALA A 367 -18.63 6.06 3.73
N LEU A 368 -19.22 5.64 4.86
CA LEU A 368 -20.62 5.93 5.19
C LEU A 368 -20.83 7.25 5.97
N GLY A 369 -19.75 7.97 6.29
CA GLY A 369 -19.81 9.20 7.08
C GLY A 369 -20.37 9.01 8.50
N THR A 370 -20.18 7.82 9.08
CA THR A 370 -20.59 7.50 10.45
C THR A 370 -19.50 7.87 11.46
N LYS A 371 -19.80 7.85 12.76
CA LYS A 371 -18.82 8.18 13.81
C LYS A 371 -17.57 7.30 13.69
N GLU A 372 -16.40 7.90 13.90
CA GLU A 372 -15.13 7.17 13.95
C GLU A 372 -15.25 5.97 14.89
N PRO A 373 -14.88 4.76 14.45
CA PRO A 373 -14.94 3.58 15.30
C PRO A 373 -13.94 3.77 16.44
N THR A 374 -14.35 3.45 17.66
CA THR A 374 -13.43 3.38 18.79
C THR A 374 -12.51 2.19 18.56
N LEU A 375 -11.27 2.46 18.14
CA LEU A 375 -10.25 1.41 18.08
C LEU A 375 -9.94 0.96 19.51
N GLN A 376 -9.98 -0.35 19.74
CA GLN A 376 -9.37 -0.92 20.93
C GLN A 376 -7.89 -0.53 20.93
N GLN A 377 -7.34 -0.21 22.11
CA GLN A 377 -5.92 0.13 22.24
C GLN A 377 -5.07 -0.91 21.52
N VAL A 378 -4.17 -0.43 20.67
CA VAL A 378 -3.21 -1.26 19.96
C VAL A 378 -2.27 -1.82 21.04
N SER A 379 -2.52 -3.03 21.52
CA SER A 379 -1.46 -3.79 22.17
C SER A 379 -0.45 -4.11 21.06
N MET A 380 0.70 -3.44 21.07
CA MET A 380 1.75 -3.74 20.09
C MET A 380 2.23 -5.17 20.32
N ILE A 381 1.72 -6.09 19.50
CA ILE A 381 2.26 -7.44 19.43
C ILE A 381 3.69 -7.25 18.91
N GLN A 382 4.68 -7.68 19.69
CA GLN A 382 6.06 -7.62 19.24
C GLN A 382 6.21 -8.56 18.05
N ASN A 383 6.74 -8.03 16.96
CA ASN A 383 7.01 -8.75 15.74
C ASN A 383 8.52 -8.92 15.59
N THR A 384 8.98 -10.10 15.21
CA THR A 384 10.38 -10.39 14.88
C THR A 384 10.43 -11.01 13.51
N LEU A 385 11.12 -10.37 12.57
CA LEU A 385 11.42 -10.95 11.26
C LEU A 385 12.82 -11.57 11.30
N LEU A 386 12.92 -12.80 10.82
CA LEU A 386 14.17 -13.54 10.68
C LEU A 386 14.55 -13.62 9.22
N GLU A 387 15.78 -13.25 8.94
CA GLU A 387 16.35 -13.21 7.59
C GLU A 387 17.57 -14.13 7.48
N ASN A 388 18.12 -14.27 6.28
CA ASN A 388 19.30 -15.10 6.00
C ASN A 388 20.49 -14.78 6.93
N ASP A 389 20.70 -13.51 7.26
CA ASP A 389 21.79 -13.05 8.12
C ASP A 389 21.66 -13.53 9.56
N ASP A 390 20.48 -14.04 9.96
CA ASP A 390 20.25 -14.60 11.28
C ASP A 390 20.56 -16.09 11.40
N LYS A 391 21.07 -16.69 10.31
CA LYS A 391 21.53 -18.07 10.30
C LYS A 391 22.52 -18.32 11.45
N SER A 392 22.26 -19.39 12.18
CA SER A 392 23.00 -19.87 13.35
C SER A 392 23.00 -18.92 14.56
N LYS A 393 22.23 -17.83 14.54
CA LYS A 393 22.09 -16.93 15.69
C LYS A 393 21.05 -17.44 16.69
N THR A 394 21.13 -16.91 17.92
CA THR A 394 20.05 -17.01 18.90
C THR A 394 19.29 -15.69 18.94
N LYS A 395 17.96 -15.75 18.82
CA LYS A 395 17.05 -14.60 18.87
C LYS A 395 16.15 -14.71 20.08
N GLN A 396 15.99 -13.62 20.81
CA GLN A 396 15.05 -13.54 21.91
C GLN A 396 13.74 -12.96 21.40
N VAL A 397 12.63 -13.62 21.73
CA VAL A 397 11.29 -13.15 21.40
C VAL A 397 10.42 -13.28 22.64
N GLN A 398 9.46 -12.37 22.83
CA GLN A 398 8.50 -12.51 23.91
C GLN A 398 7.48 -13.60 23.57
N ARG A 399 6.82 -14.15 24.59
CA ARG A 399 5.68 -15.04 24.43
C ARG A 399 4.50 -14.26 23.85
N TYR A 400 3.73 -14.90 22.97
CA TYR A 400 2.62 -14.28 22.22
C TYR A 400 3.05 -13.20 21.22
N SER A 401 4.34 -13.17 20.88
CA SER A 401 4.89 -12.42 19.75
C SER A 401 4.69 -13.17 18.44
N ARG A 402 4.80 -12.43 17.32
CA ARG A 402 4.90 -13.03 16.00
C ARG A 402 6.35 -13.18 15.57
N LEU A 403 6.64 -14.30 14.93
CA LEU A 403 7.93 -14.64 14.37
C LEU A 403 7.76 -14.91 12.87
N GLY A 404 8.16 -13.96 12.03
CA GLY A 404 8.20 -14.12 10.59
C GLY A 404 9.55 -14.68 10.15
N LEU A 405 9.54 -15.51 9.11
CA LEU A 405 10.73 -15.93 8.38
C LEU A 405 10.60 -15.40 6.95
N LYS A 406 11.67 -14.80 6.43
CA LYS A 406 11.81 -14.48 5.00
C LYS A 406 13.21 -14.88 4.57
N LEU A 407 13.30 -16.01 3.86
CA LEU A 407 14.56 -16.70 3.61
C LEU A 407 14.77 -16.88 2.11
N ARG A 408 15.87 -16.34 1.58
CA ARG A 408 16.34 -16.68 0.24
C ARG A 408 17.07 -18.01 0.28
N LEU A 409 16.46 -19.05 -0.28
CA LEU A 409 17.00 -20.41 -0.36
C LEU A 409 17.20 -20.81 -1.82
N GLU A 410 17.64 -22.04 -2.07
CA GLU A 410 17.82 -22.53 -3.44
C GLU A 410 16.48 -22.64 -4.16
N SER A 411 16.34 -21.95 -5.30
CA SER A 411 15.13 -22.01 -6.12
C SER A 411 14.93 -23.41 -6.69
N GLY A 412 13.69 -23.86 -6.79
CA GLY A 412 13.34 -25.20 -7.28
C GLY A 412 13.50 -26.35 -6.28
N THR A 413 14.06 -26.10 -5.09
CA THR A 413 14.11 -27.10 -4.00
C THR A 413 12.94 -26.91 -3.04
N ASN A 414 12.17 -27.96 -2.77
CA ASN A 414 11.13 -27.88 -1.74
C ASN A 414 11.77 -27.95 -0.34
N TYR A 415 11.26 -27.16 0.60
CA TYR A 415 11.74 -27.13 1.98
C TYR A 415 10.62 -27.38 2.99
N THR A 416 11.02 -27.84 4.17
CA THR A 416 10.14 -27.97 5.35
C THR A 416 10.82 -27.39 6.57
N LEU A 417 10.02 -26.90 7.52
CA LEU A 417 10.50 -26.46 8.83
C LEU A 417 10.41 -27.63 9.82
N ALA A 418 11.50 -27.88 10.55
CA ALA A 418 11.55 -28.78 11.70
C ALA A 418 11.90 -28.00 12.98
N GLU A 419 11.22 -28.33 14.06
CA GLU A 419 11.44 -27.76 15.39
C GLU A 419 12.18 -28.76 16.30
N SER A 420 13.17 -28.31 17.07
CA SER A 420 13.81 -29.17 18.08
C SER A 420 12.88 -29.51 19.25
N THR A 421 11.91 -28.64 19.53
CA THR A 421 11.00 -28.73 20.68
C THR A 421 9.61 -28.30 20.22
N PRO A 422 8.75 -29.24 19.80
CA PRO A 422 7.44 -28.93 19.23
C PRO A 422 6.57 -28.09 20.16
N GLY A 423 5.84 -27.12 19.58
CA GLY A 423 4.81 -26.35 20.25
C GLY A 423 5.30 -25.05 20.92
N ILE A 424 6.62 -24.82 21.01
CA ILE A 424 7.16 -23.52 21.47
C ILE A 424 6.74 -22.40 20.53
N VAL A 425 6.87 -22.67 19.23
CA VAL A 425 6.25 -21.86 18.18
C VAL A 425 5.12 -22.66 17.54
N GLN A 426 4.19 -21.98 16.92
CA GLN A 426 3.05 -22.59 16.25
C GLN A 426 2.78 -21.83 14.95
N PRO A 427 2.53 -22.53 13.83
CA PRO A 427 2.35 -21.89 12.54
C PRO A 427 1.05 -21.07 12.51
N ILE A 428 1.15 -19.85 12.00
CA ILE A 428 0.03 -19.06 11.48
C ILE A 428 -0.02 -19.26 9.97
N ASP A 429 1.12 -19.09 9.32
CA ASP A 429 1.33 -19.27 7.88
C ASP A 429 2.53 -20.23 7.68
N PRO A 430 2.28 -21.48 7.28
CA PRO A 430 3.35 -22.47 7.11
C PRO A 430 4.39 -22.04 6.08
N LEU A 431 5.60 -22.60 6.21
CA LEU A 431 6.68 -22.35 5.26
C LEU A 431 6.28 -22.70 3.83
N HIS A 432 6.34 -21.73 2.94
CA HIS A 432 6.08 -21.91 1.52
C HIS A 432 6.95 -20.98 0.68
N TYR A 433 7.10 -21.30 -0.61
CA TYR A 433 7.80 -20.44 -1.56
C TYR A 433 6.87 -19.33 -2.04
N ASP A 434 7.34 -18.10 -1.91
CA ASP A 434 6.71 -16.93 -2.48
C ASP A 434 7.44 -16.53 -3.78
N PRO A 435 6.82 -16.80 -4.95
CA PRO A 435 7.39 -16.37 -6.23
C PRO A 435 7.42 -14.84 -6.36
N SER A 436 6.61 -14.12 -5.58
CA SER A 436 6.54 -12.66 -5.57
C SER A 436 7.71 -11.96 -4.89
N SER A 437 8.60 -12.71 -4.22
CA SER A 437 9.82 -12.14 -3.66
C SER A 437 11.03 -13.04 -3.83
N ASP A 438 10.87 -14.17 -4.54
CA ASP A 438 11.88 -15.22 -4.68
C ASP A 438 12.45 -15.66 -3.32
N THR A 439 11.56 -15.84 -2.34
CA THR A 439 11.93 -16.25 -0.97
C THR A 439 10.97 -17.27 -0.41
N TYR A 440 11.42 -18.01 0.58
CA TYR A 440 10.57 -18.81 1.45
C TYR A 440 10.07 -17.96 2.60
N ILE A 441 8.75 -17.89 2.77
CA ILE A 441 8.10 -17.14 3.84
C ILE A 441 7.37 -18.06 4.79
N ALA A 442 7.29 -17.65 6.06
CA ALA A 442 6.47 -18.29 7.07
C ALA A 442 6.15 -17.32 8.20
N LEU A 443 5.06 -17.56 8.91
CA LEU A 443 4.70 -16.82 10.12
C LEU A 443 4.33 -17.78 11.25
N TYR A 444 4.87 -17.52 12.43
CA TYR A 444 4.59 -18.29 13.64
C TYR A 444 4.19 -17.37 14.79
N TRP A 445 3.46 -17.92 15.77
CA TRP A 445 3.30 -17.29 17.09
C TRP A 445 4.10 -18.05 18.16
N SER A 446 4.72 -17.31 19.07
CA SER A 446 5.49 -17.88 20.20
C SER A 446 4.55 -18.31 21.34
N ALA A 447 3.95 -19.48 21.22
CA ALA A 447 2.90 -19.98 22.11
C ALA A 447 3.38 -20.27 23.56
N HIS A 448 4.57 -20.84 23.70
CA HIS A 448 5.10 -21.30 24.98
C HIS A 448 6.52 -20.80 25.24
N GLN A 449 6.83 -20.56 26.52
CA GLN A 449 8.18 -20.19 26.96
C GLN A 449 9.14 -21.37 26.74
N GLY A 450 10.36 -21.09 26.31
CA GLY A 450 11.40 -22.10 26.17
C GLY A 450 12.41 -21.78 25.08
N ARG A 451 13.25 -22.76 24.76
CA ARG A 451 14.24 -22.68 23.69
C ARG A 451 13.87 -23.66 22.58
N VAL A 452 13.72 -23.17 21.35
CA VAL A 452 13.47 -23.98 20.16
C VAL A 452 14.47 -23.65 19.07
N THR A 453 15.05 -24.66 18.44
CA THR A 453 15.84 -24.49 17.23
C THR A 453 14.95 -24.79 16.03
N LEU A 454 14.81 -23.80 15.15
CA LEU A 454 14.14 -23.94 13.86
C LEU A 454 15.17 -24.37 12.82
N ARG A 455 14.87 -25.44 12.07
CA ARG A 455 15.73 -25.98 11.01
C ARG A 455 14.94 -26.06 9.71
N ILE A 456 15.44 -25.44 8.65
CA ILE A 456 14.86 -25.55 7.31
C ILE A 456 15.59 -26.66 6.57
N LEU A 457 14.87 -27.73 6.24
CA LEU A 457 15.40 -28.95 5.66
C LEU A 457 14.89 -29.13 4.22
N PRO A 458 15.74 -29.49 3.25
CA PRO A 458 15.28 -29.84 1.91
C PRO A 458 14.44 -31.12 1.94
N THR A 459 13.29 -31.13 1.27
CA THR A 459 12.34 -32.25 1.30
C THR A 459 12.56 -33.27 0.19
N ASN A 460 13.51 -33.05 -0.73
CA ASN A 460 13.77 -33.92 -1.89
C ASN A 460 13.58 -35.41 -1.58
N ASN A 461 12.79 -36.08 -2.42
CA ASN A 461 12.37 -37.50 -2.39
C ASN A 461 13.53 -38.51 -2.56
N CYS A 462 14.70 -38.22 -2.01
CA CYS A 462 15.83 -39.10 -2.15
C CYS A 462 15.77 -40.17 -1.06
N ILE A 463 15.22 -41.33 -1.41
CA ILE A 463 15.13 -42.55 -0.58
C ILE A 463 16.53 -43.02 -0.11
N SER A 464 17.61 -42.57 -0.77
CA SER A 464 19.00 -42.86 -0.39
C SER A 464 19.70 -41.78 0.45
N CYS A 465 19.05 -40.65 0.76
CA CYS A 465 19.63 -39.57 1.59
C CYS A 465 19.32 -39.75 3.10
N LEU A 466 19.62 -40.92 3.65
CA LEU A 466 19.70 -41.16 5.10
C LEU A 466 20.98 -40.55 5.73
N ILE A 467 21.81 -39.89 4.93
CA ILE A 467 22.90 -39.03 5.41
C ILE A 467 22.23 -37.75 5.95
N GLU A 468 22.57 -37.37 7.18
CA GLU A 468 22.06 -36.19 7.90
C GLU A 468 21.73 -35.04 6.93
N LYS A 469 20.44 -34.73 6.76
CA LYS A 469 20.02 -33.59 5.94
C LYS A 469 20.59 -32.32 6.59
N ILE A 470 21.65 -31.78 6.02
CA ILE A 470 22.24 -30.51 6.46
C ILE A 470 21.16 -29.44 6.30
N PRO A 471 20.77 -28.74 7.38
CA PRO A 471 19.79 -27.67 7.27
C PRO A 471 20.30 -26.55 6.36
N ALA A 472 19.47 -26.12 5.42
CA ALA A 472 19.75 -24.93 4.60
C ALA A 472 19.81 -23.68 5.48
N TYR A 473 18.99 -23.65 6.52
CA TYR A 473 18.93 -22.59 7.52
C TYR A 473 18.70 -23.19 8.91
N THR A 474 19.30 -22.57 9.92
CA THR A 474 19.06 -22.90 11.33
C THR A 474 19.08 -21.64 12.15
N VAL A 475 18.15 -21.49 13.08
CA VAL A 475 18.12 -20.37 14.04
C VAL A 475 17.62 -20.89 15.37
N THR A 476 18.15 -20.36 16.47
CA THR A 476 17.60 -20.68 17.80
C THR A 476 16.74 -19.53 18.30
N ILE A 477 15.54 -19.85 18.76
CA ILE A 477 14.60 -18.91 19.35
C ILE A 477 14.53 -19.18 20.85
N LEU A 478 14.75 -18.14 21.64
CA LEU A 478 14.51 -18.13 23.07
C LEU A 478 13.24 -17.32 23.34
N VAL A 479 12.15 -18.01 23.66
CA VAL A 479 10.87 -17.40 24.02
C VAL A 479 10.89 -17.07 25.51
N THR A 480 10.75 -15.79 25.85
CA THR A 480 10.73 -15.29 27.22
C THR A 480 9.33 -14.80 27.63
N THR A 481 9.04 -14.71 28.93
CA THR A 481 7.83 -14.03 29.39
C THR A 481 7.94 -12.53 29.14
N PRO A 482 6.82 -11.84 28.83
CA PRO A 482 6.79 -10.39 28.87
C PRO A 482 7.24 -9.91 30.26
N PRO A 483 7.99 -8.80 30.36
CA PRO A 483 8.40 -8.21 31.63
C PRO A 483 7.22 -7.78 32.50
#